data_AF-A0AAV8VXC4-F1
#
_entry.id   AF-A0AAV8VXC4-F1
#
_cell.length_a   1.000
_cell.length_b   1.000
_cell.length_c   1.000
_cell.angle_alpha   90.00
_cell.angle_beta   90.00
_cell.angle_gamma   90.00
#
_symmetry.space_group_name_H-M   'P 1'
#
loop_
_entity.id
_entity.type
_entity.pdbx_description
1 polymer ?
#
loop_
_entity_poly.entity_id
_entity_poly.type
_entity_poly.pdbx_seq_one_letter_code
_entity_poly.pdbx_strand_id
1 'polypeptide(L)'
;NHLRKKNIQKCRVKSDEATFERNFDFIERTLKTAHDELGSNGNYDSFLEVVKALQKAKEERDCIKQELKEKRGDLKKLEYTLYEEENLYHKKIAETMSDIGKIKDEIEDFLIENEMKLEYVENWQQSKIETNEILLQKKEEVKMVELKKIDVNTYREARVHQEILAAYSEMEKDTFSEIGNWAEKYDRDYKELEKRIQTLKEEREKQNEAMLTLRKTYMKRQKEMDDYKLYKIQEEEKKIELKKRNDAATKIQAWWKGTMVRKGFGKFRKKKDKKGKKK
;
A
#
# COMPACT_ATOMS: atom_id res chain seq x y z
N ASN A 1 -66.17 55.27 -75.26
CA ASN A 1 -67.06 55.92 -74.27
C ASN A 1 -68.10 56.90 -74.84
N HIS A 2 -67.79 57.79 -75.79
CA HIS A 2 -68.75 58.81 -76.25
C HIS A 2 -70.01 58.21 -76.95
N LEU A 3 -69.84 57.16 -77.76
CA LEU A 3 -70.93 56.41 -78.41
C LEU A 3 -71.88 55.72 -77.41
N ARG A 4 -71.36 55.13 -76.33
CA ARG A 4 -72.19 54.54 -75.24
C ARG A 4 -73.08 55.60 -74.59
N LYS A 5 -72.54 56.80 -74.29
CA LYS A 5 -73.33 57.92 -73.76
C LYS A 5 -74.41 58.38 -74.75
N LYS A 6 -74.11 58.48 -76.05
CA LYS A 6 -75.12 58.82 -77.08
C LYS A 6 -76.24 57.77 -77.19
N ASN A 7 -75.92 56.47 -77.16
CA ASN A 7 -76.95 55.42 -77.21
C ASN A 7 -77.82 55.38 -75.95
N ILE A 8 -77.24 55.53 -74.75
CA ILE A 8 -78.01 55.63 -73.50
C ILE A 8 -78.96 56.83 -73.54
N GLN A 9 -78.50 57.99 -74.04
CA GLN A 9 -79.35 59.17 -74.20
C GLN A 9 -80.48 58.94 -75.22
N LYS A 10 -80.20 58.28 -76.36
CA LYS A 10 -81.18 58.04 -77.43
C LYS A 10 -82.24 56.99 -77.04
N CYS A 11 -81.86 55.97 -76.26
CA CYS A 11 -82.81 55.03 -75.68
C CYS A 11 -83.67 55.66 -74.57
N ARG A 12 -83.11 56.59 -73.79
CA ARG A 12 -83.84 57.32 -72.75
C ARG A 12 -84.94 58.21 -73.36
N VAL A 13 -84.61 59.01 -74.38
CA VAL A 13 -85.62 59.85 -75.08
C VAL A 13 -86.75 59.02 -75.67
N LYS A 14 -86.46 57.89 -76.33
CA LYS A 14 -87.50 56.98 -76.86
C LYS A 14 -88.36 56.33 -75.78
N SER A 15 -87.80 56.08 -74.60
CA SER A 15 -88.56 55.57 -73.44
C SER A 15 -89.47 56.67 -72.88
N ASP A 16 -88.98 57.91 -72.82
CA ASP A 16 -89.73 59.04 -72.31
C ASP A 16 -90.92 59.38 -73.24
N GLU A 17 -90.72 59.38 -74.57
CA GLU A 17 -91.79 59.52 -75.58
C GLU A 17 -92.87 58.43 -75.47
N ALA A 18 -92.47 57.15 -75.43
CA ALA A 18 -93.42 56.02 -75.33
C ALA A 18 -94.18 55.97 -73.99
N THR A 19 -93.63 56.56 -72.92
CA THR A 19 -94.38 56.77 -71.67
C THR A 19 -95.30 57.98 -71.74
N PHE A 20 -94.93 59.02 -72.48
CA PHE A 20 -95.76 60.22 -72.66
C PHE A 20 -97.04 59.91 -73.43
N GLU A 21 -96.95 59.20 -74.56
CA GLU A 21 -98.12 58.77 -75.36
C GLU A 21 -99.08 57.91 -74.52
N ARG A 22 -98.57 56.92 -73.77
CA ARG A 22 -99.38 56.07 -72.88
C ARG A 22 -100.06 56.86 -71.76
N ASN A 23 -99.40 57.87 -71.22
CA ASN A 23 -100.00 58.75 -70.21
C ASN A 23 -101.10 59.62 -70.83
N PHE A 24 -100.91 60.11 -72.05
CA PHE A 24 -101.92 60.90 -72.78
C PHE A 24 -103.16 60.06 -73.10
N ASP A 25 -102.97 58.86 -73.65
CA ASP A 25 -104.03 57.86 -73.90
C ASP A 25 -104.80 57.52 -72.62
N PHE A 26 -104.10 57.36 -71.50
CA PHE A 26 -104.71 57.04 -70.20
C PHE A 26 -105.52 58.22 -69.66
N ILE A 27 -104.99 59.44 -69.75
CA ILE A 27 -105.69 60.68 -69.36
C ILE A 27 -106.92 60.90 -70.26
N GLU A 28 -106.80 60.70 -71.57
CA GLU A 28 -107.92 60.88 -72.51
C GLU A 28 -109.04 59.85 -72.26
N ARG A 29 -108.69 58.58 -72.04
CA ARG A 29 -109.67 57.53 -71.71
C ARG A 29 -110.37 57.79 -70.39
N THR A 30 -109.63 58.18 -69.34
CA THR A 30 -110.20 58.45 -68.00
C THR A 30 -111.04 59.72 -67.97
N LEU A 31 -110.68 60.76 -68.72
CA LEU A 31 -111.51 61.95 -68.90
C LEU A 31 -112.77 61.65 -69.72
N LYS A 32 -112.69 60.80 -70.74
CA LYS A 32 -113.88 60.33 -71.49
C LYS A 32 -114.84 59.54 -70.60
N THR A 33 -114.35 58.57 -69.82
CA THR A 33 -115.21 57.83 -68.87
C THR A 33 -115.85 58.75 -67.83
N ALA A 34 -115.09 59.70 -67.28
CA ALA A 34 -115.63 60.70 -66.35
C ALA A 34 -116.71 61.59 -67.00
N HIS A 35 -116.53 61.98 -68.26
CA HIS A 35 -117.49 62.81 -68.99
C HIS A 35 -118.80 62.05 -69.28
N ASP A 36 -118.69 60.78 -69.70
CA ASP A 36 -119.84 59.91 -69.98
C ASP A 36 -120.63 59.59 -68.69
N GLU A 37 -119.95 59.37 -67.56
CA GLU A 37 -120.57 59.16 -66.24
C GLU A 37 -121.27 60.42 -65.71
N LEU A 38 -120.65 61.60 -65.87
CA LEU A 38 -121.26 62.89 -65.53
C LEU A 38 -122.50 63.18 -66.37
N GLY A 39 -122.47 62.86 -67.67
CA GLY A 39 -123.60 63.04 -68.58
C GLY A 39 -124.76 62.07 -68.34
N SER A 40 -124.47 60.85 -67.87
CA SER A 40 -125.47 59.78 -67.76
C SER A 40 -126.08 59.66 -66.36
N ASN A 41 -125.26 59.75 -65.30
CA ASN A 41 -125.66 59.47 -63.91
C ASN A 41 -125.36 60.63 -62.94
N GLY A 42 -124.76 61.74 -63.41
CA GLY A 42 -124.41 62.89 -62.57
C GLY A 42 -123.31 62.61 -61.53
N ASN A 43 -122.54 61.53 -61.72
CA ASN A 43 -121.52 61.04 -60.79
C ASN A 43 -120.16 60.89 -61.50
N TYR A 44 -119.07 60.80 -60.74
CA TYR A 44 -117.69 60.75 -61.22
C TYR A 44 -116.80 59.77 -60.42
N ASP A 45 -117.41 58.75 -59.80
CA ASP A 45 -116.73 57.81 -58.90
C ASP A 45 -115.59 57.03 -59.58
N SER A 46 -115.69 56.66 -60.86
CA SER A 46 -114.58 55.94 -61.53
C SER A 46 -113.31 56.79 -61.62
N PHE A 47 -113.45 58.08 -61.93
CA PHE A 47 -112.36 59.04 -61.94
C PHE A 47 -111.81 59.25 -60.54
N LEU A 48 -112.68 59.31 -59.52
CA LEU A 48 -112.27 59.44 -58.13
C LEU A 48 -111.50 58.20 -57.64
N GLU A 49 -111.88 56.98 -58.03
CA GLU A 49 -111.13 55.75 -57.76
C GLU A 49 -109.78 55.73 -58.47
N VAL A 50 -109.71 56.11 -59.75
CA VAL A 50 -108.45 56.23 -60.48
C VAL A 50 -107.52 57.26 -59.84
N VAL A 51 -108.04 58.42 -59.43
CA VAL A 51 -107.26 59.44 -58.71
C VAL A 51 -106.78 58.90 -57.36
N LYS A 52 -107.62 58.22 -56.57
CA LYS A 52 -107.22 57.55 -55.31
C LYS A 52 -106.14 56.49 -55.54
N ALA A 53 -106.24 55.69 -56.61
CA ALA A 53 -105.24 54.69 -56.96
C ALA A 53 -103.90 55.32 -57.38
N LEU A 54 -103.93 56.41 -58.17
CA LEU A 54 -102.74 57.17 -58.54
C LEU A 54 -102.10 57.87 -57.33
N GLN A 55 -102.91 58.41 -56.42
CA GLN A 55 -102.49 59.02 -55.16
C GLN A 55 -101.76 57.98 -54.30
N LYS A 56 -102.38 56.82 -54.06
CA LYS A 56 -101.77 55.71 -53.30
C LYS A 56 -100.49 55.20 -53.96
N ALA A 57 -100.49 54.99 -55.27
CA ALA A 57 -99.30 54.58 -56.02
C ALA A 57 -98.20 55.66 -56.05
N LYS A 58 -98.51 56.93 -55.78
CA LYS A 58 -97.52 58.01 -55.58
C LYS A 58 -96.96 57.96 -54.16
N GLU A 59 -97.80 57.80 -53.15
CA GLU A 59 -97.42 57.65 -51.74
C GLU A 59 -96.53 56.42 -51.53
N GLU A 60 -96.88 55.26 -52.10
CA GLU A 60 -96.06 54.05 -52.12
C GLU A 60 -94.70 54.30 -52.80
N ARG A 61 -94.67 55.00 -53.95
CA ARG A 61 -93.43 55.36 -54.66
C ARG A 61 -92.55 56.33 -53.86
N ASP A 62 -93.14 57.27 -53.14
CA ASP A 62 -92.38 58.24 -52.33
C ASP A 62 -91.88 57.61 -51.02
N CYS A 63 -92.65 56.68 -50.44
CA CYS A 63 -92.21 55.81 -49.34
C CYS A 63 -91.00 54.94 -49.74
N ILE A 64 -91.10 54.20 -50.84
CA ILE A 64 -89.99 53.36 -51.37
C ILE A 64 -88.73 54.21 -51.67
N LYS A 65 -88.89 55.45 -52.18
CA LYS A 65 -87.75 56.37 -52.37
C LYS A 65 -87.10 56.79 -51.06
N GLN A 66 -87.88 56.94 -49.99
CA GLN A 66 -87.36 57.29 -48.67
C GLN A 66 -86.62 56.10 -48.05
N GLU A 67 -87.21 54.91 -48.06
CA GLU A 67 -86.53 53.67 -47.64
C GLU A 67 -85.22 53.45 -48.42
N LEU A 68 -85.22 53.64 -49.74
CA LEU A 68 -84.00 53.54 -50.57
C LEU A 68 -82.93 54.58 -50.22
N LYS A 69 -83.31 55.78 -49.74
CA LYS A 69 -82.36 56.77 -49.23
C LYS A 69 -81.78 56.34 -47.88
N GLU A 70 -82.62 55.86 -46.97
CA GLU A 70 -82.22 55.37 -45.65
C GLU A 70 -81.29 54.17 -45.78
N LYS A 71 -81.66 53.15 -46.56
CA LYS A 71 -80.79 51.99 -46.85
C LYS A 71 -79.49 52.36 -47.55
N ARG A 72 -79.46 53.39 -48.40
CA ARG A 72 -78.20 53.93 -48.95
C ARG A 72 -77.36 54.65 -47.90
N GLY A 73 -77.98 55.30 -46.91
CA GLY A 73 -77.29 55.89 -45.78
C GLY A 73 -76.65 54.81 -44.90
N ASP A 74 -77.40 53.77 -44.58
CA ASP A 74 -76.91 52.65 -43.76
C ASP A 74 -75.82 51.84 -44.47
N LEU A 75 -75.96 51.59 -45.78
CA LEU A 75 -74.95 50.88 -46.56
C LEU A 75 -73.62 51.64 -46.59
N LYS A 76 -73.65 52.98 -46.70
CA LYS A 76 -72.44 53.82 -46.57
C LYS A 76 -71.81 53.79 -45.18
N LYS A 77 -72.63 53.77 -44.11
CA LYS A 77 -72.11 53.61 -42.75
C LYS A 77 -71.41 52.25 -42.61
N LEU A 78 -72.03 51.19 -43.14
CA LEU A 78 -71.49 49.83 -43.09
C LEU A 78 -70.18 49.69 -43.91
N GLU A 79 -70.12 50.28 -45.11
CA GLU A 79 -68.88 50.39 -45.90
C GLU A 79 -67.78 51.11 -45.11
N TYR A 80 -68.12 52.20 -44.42
CA TYR A 80 -67.17 52.96 -43.60
C TYR A 80 -66.68 52.17 -42.38
N THR A 81 -67.56 51.51 -41.64
CA THR A 81 -67.17 50.68 -40.48
C THR A 81 -66.35 49.47 -40.90
N LEU A 82 -66.67 48.83 -42.04
CA LEU A 82 -65.86 47.74 -42.59
C LEU A 82 -64.45 48.23 -42.92
N TYR A 83 -64.31 49.40 -43.55
CA TYR A 83 -63.00 49.98 -43.86
C TYR A 83 -62.20 50.35 -42.60
N GLU A 84 -62.84 50.84 -41.54
CA GLU A 84 -62.18 51.09 -40.25
C GLU A 84 -61.73 49.79 -39.58
N GLU A 85 -62.57 48.75 -39.57
CA GLU A 85 -62.25 47.43 -39.02
C GLU A 85 -61.10 46.76 -39.80
N GLU A 86 -61.14 46.73 -41.14
CA GLU A 86 -60.06 46.21 -41.98
C GLU A 86 -58.72 46.89 -41.65
N ASN A 87 -58.69 48.23 -41.57
CA ASN A 87 -57.50 48.98 -41.20
C ASN A 87 -57.02 48.67 -39.76
N LEU A 88 -57.94 48.49 -38.81
CA LEU A 88 -57.62 48.11 -37.43
C LEU A 88 -56.97 46.73 -37.39
N TYR A 89 -57.53 45.74 -38.09
CA TYR A 89 -56.98 44.38 -38.15
C TYR A 89 -55.64 44.35 -38.90
N HIS A 90 -55.48 45.09 -40.00
CA HIS A 90 -54.19 45.22 -40.67
C HIS A 90 -53.09 45.80 -39.77
N LYS A 91 -53.40 46.82 -38.95
CA LYS A 91 -52.46 47.35 -37.96
C LYS A 91 -52.10 46.32 -36.89
N LYS A 92 -53.09 45.64 -36.30
CA LYS A 92 -52.86 44.57 -35.31
C LYS A 92 -52.03 43.42 -35.87
N ILE A 93 -52.23 43.05 -37.14
CA ILE A 93 -51.42 42.04 -37.83
C ILE A 93 -49.97 42.54 -37.98
N ALA A 94 -49.75 43.79 -38.37
CA ALA A 94 -48.41 44.36 -38.48
C ALA A 94 -47.68 44.47 -37.12
N GLU A 95 -48.39 44.89 -36.06
CA GLU A 95 -47.89 44.95 -34.68
C GLU A 95 -47.50 43.55 -34.18
N THR A 96 -48.41 42.57 -34.28
CA THR A 96 -48.12 41.19 -33.87
C THR A 96 -47.03 40.53 -34.69
N MET A 97 -46.91 40.82 -36.00
CA MET A 97 -45.77 40.38 -36.81
C MET A 97 -44.45 41.00 -36.36
N SER A 98 -44.44 42.28 -35.94
CA SER A 98 -43.24 42.92 -35.38
C SER A 98 -42.83 42.30 -34.04
N ASP A 99 -43.77 41.95 -33.18
CA ASP A 99 -43.49 41.33 -31.89
C ASP A 99 -43.04 39.86 -32.04
N ILE A 100 -43.63 39.11 -32.99
CA ILE A 100 -43.14 37.79 -33.40
C ILE A 100 -41.68 37.89 -33.89
N GLY A 101 -41.33 38.94 -34.65
CA GLY A 101 -39.96 39.20 -35.08
C GLY A 101 -39.00 39.35 -33.90
N LYS A 102 -39.29 40.26 -32.96
CA LYS A 102 -38.46 40.49 -31.76
C LYS A 102 -38.28 39.22 -30.94
N ILE A 103 -39.37 38.49 -30.68
CA ILE A 103 -39.33 37.25 -29.89
C ILE A 103 -38.51 36.17 -30.62
N LYS A 104 -38.58 36.10 -31.95
CA LYS A 104 -37.75 35.18 -32.74
C LYS A 104 -36.26 35.55 -32.62
N ASP A 105 -35.93 36.82 -32.74
CA ASP A 105 -34.55 37.30 -32.65
C ASP A 105 -33.98 37.09 -31.23
N GLU A 106 -34.76 37.37 -30.18
CA GLU A 106 -34.43 37.06 -28.78
C GLU A 106 -34.19 35.57 -28.52
N ILE A 107 -34.95 34.67 -29.18
CA ILE A 107 -34.75 33.22 -29.10
C ILE A 107 -33.46 32.80 -29.83
N GLU A 108 -33.18 33.36 -31.01
CA GLU A 108 -31.95 33.06 -31.76
C GLU A 108 -30.70 33.55 -31.01
N ASP A 109 -30.72 34.76 -30.45
CA ASP A 109 -29.65 35.29 -29.59
C ASP A 109 -29.44 34.41 -28.35
N PHE A 110 -30.52 33.99 -27.67
CA PHE A 110 -30.43 33.12 -26.49
C PHE A 110 -29.86 31.74 -26.83
N LEU A 111 -30.23 31.15 -27.97
CA LEU A 111 -29.69 29.86 -28.42
C LEU A 111 -28.19 29.95 -28.69
N ILE A 112 -27.74 30.99 -29.42
CA ILE A 112 -26.33 31.23 -29.73
C ILE A 112 -25.53 31.51 -28.44
N GLU A 113 -26.06 32.32 -27.52
CA GLU A 113 -25.43 32.60 -26.23
C GLU A 113 -25.30 31.33 -25.37
N ASN A 114 -26.34 30.48 -25.37
CA ASN A 114 -26.33 29.22 -24.62
C ASN A 114 -25.36 28.18 -25.23
N GLU A 115 -25.27 28.08 -26.55
CA GLU A 115 -24.30 27.23 -27.25
C GLU A 115 -22.86 27.64 -26.92
N MET A 116 -22.53 28.93 -27.02
CA MET A 116 -21.21 29.46 -26.63
C MET A 116 -20.89 29.22 -25.14
N LYS A 117 -21.89 29.33 -24.25
CA LYS A 117 -21.71 29.03 -22.81
C LYS A 117 -21.43 27.55 -22.56
N LEU A 118 -22.11 26.65 -23.27
CA LEU A 118 -21.89 25.21 -23.18
C LEU A 118 -20.47 24.86 -23.67
N GLU A 119 -20.10 25.30 -24.88
CA GLU A 119 -18.78 25.05 -25.46
C GLU A 119 -17.65 25.59 -24.55
N TYR A 120 -17.83 26.78 -23.97
CA TYR A 120 -16.88 27.34 -23.01
C TYR A 120 -16.71 26.46 -21.75
N VAL A 121 -17.81 25.96 -21.19
CA VAL A 121 -17.78 25.10 -20.00
C VAL A 121 -17.13 23.75 -20.32
N GLU A 122 -17.45 23.15 -21.46
CA GLU A 122 -16.83 21.90 -21.93
C GLU A 122 -15.32 22.06 -22.15
N ASN A 123 -14.89 23.09 -22.89
CA ASN A 123 -13.48 23.38 -23.11
C ASN A 123 -12.72 23.69 -21.80
N TRP A 124 -13.36 24.37 -20.85
CA TRP A 124 -12.79 24.62 -19.52
C TRP A 124 -12.65 23.34 -18.69
N GLN A 125 -13.67 22.46 -18.70
CA GLN A 125 -13.61 21.16 -18.02
C GLN A 125 -12.53 20.26 -18.63
N GLN A 126 -12.46 20.18 -19.96
CA GLN A 126 -11.44 19.41 -20.67
C GLN A 126 -10.02 19.90 -20.34
N SER A 127 -9.79 21.21 -20.41
CA SER A 127 -8.50 21.82 -20.01
C SER A 127 -8.12 21.51 -18.56
N LYS A 128 -9.10 21.42 -17.66
CA LYS A 128 -8.89 21.03 -16.25
C LYS A 128 -8.55 19.56 -16.09
N ILE A 129 -9.18 18.67 -16.86
CA ILE A 129 -8.89 17.24 -16.87
C ILE A 129 -7.45 17.02 -17.36
N GLU A 130 -7.08 17.58 -18.51
CA GLU A 130 -5.73 17.47 -19.08
C GLU A 130 -4.65 18.02 -18.14
N THR A 131 -4.88 19.18 -17.53
CA THR A 131 -3.95 19.75 -16.53
C THR A 131 -3.78 18.83 -15.32
N ASN A 132 -4.87 18.25 -14.81
CA ASN A 132 -4.83 17.31 -13.69
C ASN A 132 -4.11 16.01 -14.07
N GLU A 133 -4.35 15.48 -15.27
CA GLU A 133 -3.70 14.26 -15.75
C GLU A 133 -2.18 14.44 -15.84
N ILE A 134 -1.71 15.54 -16.45
CA ILE A 134 -0.28 15.88 -16.51
C ILE A 134 0.33 16.04 -15.11
N LEU A 135 -0.42 16.62 -14.15
CA LEU A 135 0.04 16.77 -12.77
C LEU A 135 0.08 15.43 -12.00
N LEU A 136 -0.82 14.50 -12.31
CA LEU A 136 -0.84 13.15 -11.74
C LEU A 136 0.31 12.31 -12.30
N GLN A 137 0.48 12.28 -13.63
CA GLN A 137 1.58 11.59 -14.31
C GLN A 137 2.95 12.03 -13.74
N LYS A 138 3.19 13.35 -13.61
CA LYS A 138 4.44 13.87 -13.01
C LYS A 138 4.66 13.44 -11.55
N LYS A 139 3.60 13.35 -10.75
CA LYS A 139 3.69 12.85 -9.37
C LYS A 139 3.98 11.35 -9.33
N GLU A 140 3.37 10.59 -10.23
CA GLU A 140 3.58 9.16 -10.39
C GLU A 140 5.02 8.86 -10.85
N GLU A 141 5.55 9.58 -11.84
CA GLU A 141 6.94 9.48 -12.29
C GLU A 141 7.94 9.67 -11.14
N VAL A 142 7.75 10.71 -10.32
CA VAL A 142 8.59 10.96 -9.13
C VAL A 142 8.52 9.78 -8.15
N LYS A 143 7.32 9.24 -7.88
CA LYS A 143 7.14 8.08 -7.00
C LYS A 143 7.75 6.80 -7.60
N MET A 144 7.68 6.61 -8.91
CA MET A 144 8.32 5.48 -9.60
C MET A 144 9.85 5.55 -9.56
N VAL A 145 10.44 6.76 -9.59
CA VAL A 145 11.88 6.95 -9.39
C VAL A 145 12.28 6.66 -7.93
N GLU A 146 11.48 7.11 -6.96
CA GLU A 146 11.70 6.80 -5.54
C GLU A 146 11.62 5.28 -5.26
N LEU A 147 10.61 4.58 -5.79
CA LEU A 147 10.47 3.12 -5.66
C LEU A 147 11.68 2.38 -6.24
N LYS A 148 12.08 2.69 -7.48
CA LYS A 148 13.28 2.09 -8.10
C LYS A 148 14.55 2.32 -7.28
N LYS A 149 14.69 3.49 -6.64
CA LYS A 149 15.81 3.78 -5.74
C LYS A 149 15.77 2.93 -4.47
N ILE A 150 14.58 2.71 -3.90
CA ILE A 150 14.38 1.83 -2.75
C ILE A 150 14.71 0.38 -3.13
N ASP A 151 14.21 -0.14 -4.25
CA ASP A 151 14.49 -1.51 -4.71
C ASP A 151 16.00 -1.78 -4.88
N VAL A 152 16.72 -0.85 -5.52
CA VAL A 152 18.19 -0.95 -5.69
C VAL A 152 18.91 -0.92 -4.35
N ASN A 153 18.45 -0.13 -3.38
CA ASN A 153 19.04 -0.09 -2.04
C ASN A 153 18.75 -1.38 -1.27
N THR A 154 17.52 -1.89 -1.29
CA THR A 154 17.14 -3.16 -0.66
C THR A 154 17.96 -4.33 -1.22
N TYR A 155 18.17 -4.39 -2.54
CA TYR A 155 19.02 -5.41 -3.15
C TYR A 155 20.49 -5.31 -2.71
N ARG A 156 21.02 -4.08 -2.61
CA ARG A 156 22.38 -3.84 -2.10
C ARG A 156 22.53 -4.25 -0.63
N GLU A 157 21.55 -3.90 0.20
CA GLU A 157 21.54 -4.24 1.63
C GLU A 157 21.45 -5.75 1.84
N ALA A 158 20.56 -6.44 1.11
CA ALA A 158 20.45 -7.90 1.13
C ALA A 158 21.78 -8.58 0.72
N ARG A 159 22.46 -8.06 -0.31
CA ARG A 159 23.77 -8.56 -0.73
C ARG A 159 24.85 -8.33 0.33
N VAL A 160 24.97 -7.12 0.87
CA VAL A 160 25.95 -6.79 1.92
C VAL A 160 25.70 -7.65 3.17
N HIS A 161 24.43 -7.88 3.53
CA HIS A 161 24.07 -8.77 4.62
C HIS A 161 24.53 -10.22 4.38
N GLN A 162 24.37 -10.75 3.16
CA GLN A 162 24.91 -12.08 2.79
C GLN A 162 26.43 -12.14 2.85
N GLU A 163 27.13 -11.12 2.36
CA GLU A 163 28.61 -11.02 2.42
C GLU A 163 29.10 -10.97 3.89
N ILE A 164 28.40 -10.24 4.76
CA ILE A 164 28.67 -10.19 6.21
C ILE A 164 28.45 -11.55 6.86
N LEU A 165 27.32 -12.23 6.60
CA LEU A 165 27.04 -13.56 7.16
C LEU A 165 28.07 -14.60 6.71
N ALA A 166 28.51 -14.56 5.45
CA ALA A 166 29.56 -15.43 4.94
C ALA A 166 30.90 -15.20 5.66
N ALA A 167 31.29 -13.93 5.88
CA ALA A 167 32.51 -13.59 6.61
C ALA A 167 32.46 -14.05 8.08
N TYR A 168 31.33 -13.87 8.77
CA TYR A 168 31.14 -14.40 10.13
C TYR A 168 31.21 -15.93 10.18
N SER A 169 30.60 -16.62 9.21
CA SER A 169 30.64 -18.09 9.14
C SER A 169 32.04 -18.63 8.88
N GLU A 170 32.87 -17.93 8.10
CA GLU A 170 34.28 -18.33 7.90
C GLU A 170 35.11 -18.10 9.17
N MET A 171 34.97 -16.93 9.81
CA MET A 171 35.63 -16.66 11.08
C MET A 171 35.22 -17.66 12.18
N GLU A 172 33.95 -18.06 12.21
CA GLU A 172 33.45 -19.11 13.11
C GLU A 172 34.17 -20.45 12.87
N LYS A 173 34.30 -20.90 11.60
CA LYS A 173 35.06 -22.12 11.25
C LYS A 173 36.53 -22.02 11.66
N ASP A 174 37.18 -20.89 11.41
CA ASP A 174 38.58 -20.67 11.78
C ASP A 174 38.75 -20.78 13.30
N THR A 175 37.89 -20.14 14.09
CA THR A 175 37.94 -20.26 15.56
C THR A 175 37.66 -21.68 16.05
N PHE A 176 36.73 -22.42 15.44
CA PHE A 176 36.52 -23.84 15.77
C PHE A 176 37.73 -24.72 15.39
N SER A 177 38.40 -24.44 14.28
CA SER A 177 39.64 -25.10 13.87
C SER A 177 40.76 -24.84 14.88
N GLU A 178 40.96 -23.59 15.31
CA GLU A 178 41.91 -23.25 16.36
C GLU A 178 41.60 -23.95 17.69
N ILE A 179 40.33 -23.95 18.13
CA ILE A 179 39.88 -24.66 19.33
C ILE A 179 40.19 -26.16 19.23
N GLY A 180 39.94 -26.78 18.08
CA GLY A 180 40.28 -28.18 17.82
C GLY A 180 41.79 -28.45 17.93
N ASN A 181 42.61 -27.64 17.25
CA ASN A 181 44.07 -27.73 17.30
C ASN A 181 44.62 -27.57 18.73
N TRP A 182 44.07 -26.64 19.52
CA TRP A 182 44.43 -26.48 20.92
C TRP A 182 44.00 -27.67 21.78
N ALA A 183 42.80 -28.21 21.58
CA ALA A 183 42.32 -29.40 22.29
C ALA A 183 43.20 -30.64 22.02
N GLU A 184 43.56 -30.90 20.75
CA GLU A 184 44.49 -31.98 20.39
C GLU A 184 45.88 -31.79 21.00
N LYS A 185 46.38 -30.54 21.03
CA LYS A 185 47.65 -30.23 21.69
C LYS A 185 47.59 -30.51 23.19
N TYR A 186 46.56 -30.03 23.89
CA TYR A 186 46.42 -30.25 25.33
C TYR A 186 46.27 -31.73 25.69
N ASP A 187 45.52 -32.52 24.90
CA ASP A 187 45.41 -33.97 25.09
C ASP A 187 46.76 -34.69 24.90
N ARG A 188 47.55 -34.27 23.91
CA ARG A 188 48.91 -34.78 23.67
C ARG A 188 49.87 -34.43 24.82
N ASP A 189 49.93 -33.15 25.19
CA ASP A 189 50.79 -32.65 26.26
C ASP A 189 50.42 -33.29 27.62
N TYR A 190 49.12 -33.49 27.88
CA TYR A 190 48.61 -34.20 29.06
C TYR A 190 49.07 -35.67 29.07
N LYS A 191 48.91 -36.39 27.95
CA LYS A 191 49.33 -37.80 27.84
C LYS A 191 50.84 -37.96 27.98
N GLU A 192 51.64 -37.03 27.46
CA GLU A 192 53.09 -37.04 27.64
C GLU A 192 53.47 -36.79 29.11
N LEU A 193 52.85 -35.80 29.76
CA LEU A 193 53.10 -35.49 31.17
C LEU A 193 52.66 -36.64 32.09
N GLU A 194 51.51 -37.26 31.84
CA GLU A 194 51.01 -38.42 32.59
C GLU A 194 51.95 -39.62 32.43
N LYS A 195 52.41 -39.90 31.21
CA LYS A 195 53.44 -40.92 30.94
C LYS A 195 54.75 -40.59 31.69
N ARG A 196 55.19 -39.32 31.70
CA ARG A 196 56.40 -38.93 32.43
C ARG A 196 56.25 -39.12 33.94
N ILE A 197 55.12 -38.71 34.51
CA ILE A 197 54.76 -38.94 35.92
C ILE A 197 54.78 -40.44 36.24
N GLN A 198 54.24 -41.28 35.35
CA GLN A 198 54.24 -42.74 35.54
C GLN A 198 55.67 -43.32 35.53
N THR A 199 56.54 -42.93 34.57
CA THR A 199 57.94 -43.37 34.58
C THR A 199 58.68 -42.98 35.86
N LEU A 200 58.46 -41.76 36.36
CA LEU A 200 59.09 -41.28 37.60
C LEU A 200 58.56 -42.00 38.85
N LYS A 201 57.27 -42.39 38.87
CA LYS A 201 56.71 -43.22 39.95
C LYS A 201 57.38 -44.60 39.98
N GLU A 202 57.54 -45.24 38.83
CA GLU A 202 58.19 -46.55 38.69
C GLU A 202 59.70 -46.51 39.02
N GLU A 203 60.41 -45.47 38.58
CA GLU A 203 61.82 -45.23 38.95
C GLU A 203 61.97 -45.08 40.47
N ARG A 204 61.10 -44.28 41.10
CA ARG A 204 61.07 -44.09 42.57
C ARG A 204 60.75 -45.38 43.32
N GLU A 205 59.83 -46.19 42.80
CA GLU A 205 59.48 -47.49 43.40
C GLU A 205 60.66 -48.46 43.35
N LYS A 206 61.31 -48.62 42.19
CA LYS A 206 62.55 -49.41 42.03
C LYS A 206 63.67 -48.93 42.95
N GLN A 207 63.84 -47.61 43.12
CA GLN A 207 64.81 -47.04 44.07
C GLN A 207 64.46 -47.39 45.52
N ASN A 208 63.19 -47.33 45.91
CA ASN A 208 62.74 -47.72 47.24
C ASN A 208 62.98 -49.23 47.51
N GLU A 209 62.71 -50.10 46.54
CA GLU A 209 63.01 -51.54 46.64
C GLU A 209 64.52 -51.81 46.78
N ALA A 210 65.35 -51.12 45.99
CA ALA A 210 66.81 -51.19 46.09
C ALA A 210 67.30 -50.72 47.47
N MET A 211 66.74 -49.65 48.01
CA MET A 211 67.07 -49.17 49.37
C MET A 211 66.60 -50.13 50.47
N LEU A 212 65.42 -50.74 50.33
CA LEU A 212 64.92 -51.76 51.27
C LEU A 212 65.77 -53.03 51.27
N THR A 213 66.20 -53.50 50.10
CA THR A 213 67.09 -54.68 49.97
C THR A 213 68.50 -54.38 50.47
N LEU A 214 69.06 -53.20 50.16
CA LEU A 214 70.34 -52.76 50.72
C LEU A 214 70.28 -52.63 52.25
N ARG A 215 69.21 -52.06 52.80
CA ARG A 215 69.01 -51.97 54.26
C ARG A 215 68.92 -53.35 54.91
N LYS A 216 68.18 -54.30 54.32
CA LYS A 216 68.11 -55.69 54.80
C LYS A 216 69.49 -56.38 54.79
N THR A 217 70.26 -56.25 53.71
CA THR A 217 71.59 -56.85 53.63
C THR A 217 72.61 -56.19 54.57
N TYR A 218 72.53 -54.88 54.76
CA TYR A 218 73.33 -54.15 55.75
C TYR A 218 73.03 -54.63 57.18
N MET A 219 71.74 -54.72 57.57
CA MET A 219 71.35 -55.23 58.89
C MET A 219 71.80 -56.68 59.11
N LYS A 220 71.74 -57.54 58.07
CA LYS A 220 72.26 -58.91 58.15
C LYS A 220 73.78 -58.93 58.39
N ARG A 221 74.55 -58.20 57.59
CA ARG A 221 76.02 -58.11 57.72
C ARG A 221 76.45 -57.47 59.04
N GLN A 222 75.72 -56.47 59.51
CA GLN A 222 75.97 -55.85 60.82
C GLN A 222 75.82 -56.88 61.94
N LYS A 223 74.74 -57.67 61.91
CA LYS A 223 74.54 -58.77 62.86
C LYS A 223 75.67 -59.81 62.76
N GLU A 224 76.02 -60.26 61.55
CA GLU A 224 77.13 -61.20 61.32
C GLU A 224 78.47 -60.68 61.87
N MET A 225 78.75 -59.37 61.73
CA MET A 225 79.95 -58.75 62.30
C MET A 225 79.91 -58.66 63.83
N ASP A 226 78.76 -58.34 64.42
CA ASP A 226 78.63 -58.23 65.87
C ASP A 226 78.64 -59.61 66.55
N ASP A 227 78.03 -60.62 65.94
CA ASP A 227 78.15 -62.04 66.32
C ASP A 227 79.62 -62.50 66.24
N TYR A 228 80.38 -62.11 65.19
CA TYR A 228 81.81 -62.43 65.07
C TYR A 228 82.69 -61.72 66.10
N LYS A 229 82.42 -60.43 66.41
CA LYS A 229 83.11 -59.72 67.50
C LYS A 229 82.89 -60.41 68.84
N LEU A 230 81.64 -60.81 69.14
CA LEU A 230 81.30 -61.54 70.36
C LEU A 230 82.02 -62.88 70.42
N TYR A 231 82.04 -63.65 69.32
CA TYR A 231 82.81 -64.89 69.22
C TYR A 231 84.32 -64.66 69.48
N LYS A 232 84.91 -63.61 68.89
CA LYS A 232 86.33 -63.30 69.06
C LYS A 232 86.67 -62.93 70.51
N ILE A 233 85.82 -62.15 71.18
CA ILE A 233 85.97 -61.82 72.61
C ILE A 233 85.96 -63.12 73.44
N GLN A 234 84.97 -64.00 73.22
CA GLN A 234 84.91 -65.31 73.91
C GLN A 234 86.12 -66.21 73.61
N GLU A 235 86.69 -66.14 72.42
CA GLU A 235 87.89 -66.90 72.05
C GLU A 235 89.16 -66.34 72.72
N GLU A 236 89.28 -65.01 72.81
CA GLU A 236 90.36 -64.33 73.53
C GLU A 236 90.28 -64.60 75.04
N GLU A 237 89.07 -64.57 75.64
CA GLU A 237 88.82 -64.97 77.02
C GLU A 237 89.24 -66.42 77.29
N LYS A 238 88.83 -67.37 76.43
CA LYS A 238 89.26 -68.78 76.50
C LYS A 238 90.79 -68.93 76.37
N LYS A 239 91.44 -68.16 75.49
CA LYS A 239 92.91 -68.15 75.35
C LYS A 239 93.58 -67.58 76.61
N ILE A 240 93.01 -66.55 77.24
CA ILE A 240 93.50 -65.99 78.52
C ILE A 240 93.32 -67.00 79.66
N GLU A 241 92.18 -67.68 79.76
CA GLU A 241 91.99 -68.77 80.73
C GLU A 241 92.99 -69.91 80.52
N LEU A 242 93.18 -70.36 79.27
CA LEU A 242 94.11 -71.45 78.97
C LEU A 242 95.55 -71.05 79.30
N LYS A 243 95.96 -69.80 79.01
CA LYS A 243 97.25 -69.26 79.46
C LYS A 243 97.35 -69.25 80.98
N LYS A 244 96.36 -68.75 81.72
CA LYS A 244 96.33 -68.78 83.19
C LYS A 244 96.46 -70.21 83.75
N ARG A 245 95.77 -71.19 83.15
CA ARG A 245 95.87 -72.62 83.53
C ARG A 245 97.26 -73.18 83.22
N ASN A 246 97.83 -72.87 82.06
CA ASN A 246 99.17 -73.29 81.68
C ASN A 246 100.25 -72.67 82.58
N ASP A 247 100.16 -71.37 82.89
CA ASP A 247 101.08 -70.68 83.80
C ASP A 247 101.01 -71.25 85.22
N ALA A 248 99.79 -71.57 85.70
CA ALA A 248 99.60 -72.26 86.97
C ALA A 248 100.22 -73.67 86.94
N ALA A 249 100.00 -74.44 85.87
CA ALA A 249 100.62 -75.74 85.69
C ALA A 249 102.16 -75.65 85.60
N THR A 250 102.72 -74.64 84.93
CA THR A 250 104.16 -74.38 84.86
C THR A 250 104.72 -74.01 86.24
N LYS A 251 104.03 -73.18 87.03
CA LYS A 251 104.41 -72.88 88.41
C LYS A 251 104.41 -74.12 89.29
N ILE A 252 103.39 -74.99 89.18
CA ILE A 252 103.32 -76.27 89.88
C ILE A 252 104.46 -77.21 89.44
N GLN A 253 104.73 -77.32 88.13
CA GLN A 253 105.84 -78.12 87.60
C GLN A 253 107.21 -77.59 88.04
N ALA A 254 107.41 -76.27 88.09
CA ALA A 254 108.65 -75.65 88.56
C ALA A 254 108.84 -75.85 90.08
N TRP A 255 107.77 -75.70 90.87
CA TRP A 255 107.76 -76.03 92.29
C TRP A 255 108.09 -77.51 92.52
N TRP A 256 107.50 -78.42 91.73
CA TRP A 256 107.78 -79.85 91.82
C TRP A 256 109.21 -80.20 91.43
N LYS A 257 109.73 -79.66 90.31
CA LYS A 257 111.14 -79.81 89.90
C LYS A 257 112.10 -79.30 90.98
N GLY A 258 111.86 -78.11 91.53
CA GLY A 258 112.65 -77.56 92.63
C GLY A 258 112.54 -78.39 93.92
N THR A 259 111.40 -79.03 94.17
CA THR A 259 111.19 -79.94 95.30
C THR A 259 111.90 -81.28 95.11
N MET A 260 111.92 -81.85 93.89
CA MET A 260 112.74 -83.04 93.59
C MET A 260 114.22 -82.79 93.84
N VAL A 261 114.74 -81.63 93.40
CA VAL A 261 116.15 -81.24 93.63
C VAL A 261 116.43 -81.07 95.13
N ARG A 262 115.58 -80.35 95.87
CA ARG A 262 115.78 -80.09 97.31
C ARG A 262 115.60 -81.32 98.19
N LYS A 263 114.67 -82.23 97.88
CA LYS A 263 114.49 -83.50 98.61
C LYS A 263 115.37 -84.64 98.07
N GLY A 264 116.23 -84.39 97.07
CA GLY A 264 117.22 -85.35 96.59
C GLY A 264 116.63 -86.57 95.87
N PHE A 265 115.45 -86.44 95.26
CA PHE A 265 114.82 -87.53 94.51
C PHE A 265 115.47 -87.69 93.12
N GLY A 266 115.64 -88.95 92.69
CA GLY A 266 116.25 -89.28 91.40
C GLY A 266 117.75 -88.97 91.30
N LYS A 267 118.18 -88.40 90.18
CA LYS A 267 119.60 -88.25 89.77
C LYS A 267 120.44 -87.27 90.62
N PHE A 268 119.87 -86.67 91.67
CA PHE A 268 120.50 -85.59 92.47
C PHE A 268 121.04 -86.01 93.85
N ARG A 269 121.07 -87.32 94.16
CA ARG A 269 121.55 -87.87 95.45
C ARG A 269 123.08 -87.96 95.52
N LYS A 270 123.72 -87.17 96.40
CA LYS A 270 125.20 -87.14 96.59
C LYS A 270 125.72 -88.34 97.42
N LYS A 271 126.85 -88.95 97.02
CA LYS A 271 127.63 -89.95 97.78
C LYS A 271 128.79 -89.28 98.57
N LYS A 272 129.32 -89.93 99.62
CA LYS A 272 130.48 -89.47 100.44
C LYS A 272 131.39 -90.64 100.85
N ASP A 273 132.71 -90.41 100.84
CA ASP A 273 133.83 -91.22 101.36
C ASP A 273 135.10 -90.29 101.40
N LYS A 274 136.17 -90.43 102.23
CA LYS A 274 136.43 -91.13 103.51
C LYS A 274 137.83 -90.71 104.10
N LYS A 275 138.16 -91.17 105.34
CA LYS A 275 139.44 -91.08 106.13
C LYS A 275 139.62 -89.78 106.97
N GLY A 276 140.10 -89.78 108.23
CA GLY A 276 140.52 -90.80 109.23
C GLY A 276 140.58 -90.16 110.65
N LYS A 277 141.13 -90.67 111.76
CA LYS A 277 141.91 -91.88 112.13
C LYS A 277 141.66 -92.25 113.63
N LYS A 278 141.82 -93.54 113.99
CA LYS A 278 142.05 -94.18 115.32
C LYS A 278 141.70 -93.46 116.65
N LYS A 279 140.65 -93.95 117.30
CA LYS A 279 140.75 -94.65 118.60
C LYS A 279 139.75 -95.81 118.61
#